data_AF-A0A1V6FME7-F1
#
_entry.id   AF-A0A1V6FME7-F1
#
_cell.length_a   1.000
_cell.length_b   1.000
_cell.length_c   1.000
_cell.angle_alpha   90.00
_cell.angle_beta   90.00
_cell.angle_gamma   90.00
#
_symmetry.space_group_name_H-M   'P 1'
#
loop_
_entity.id
_entity.type
_entity.pdbx_description
1 polymer ?
#
loop_
_entity_poly.entity_id
_entity_poly.type
_entity_poly.pdbx_seq_one_letter_code
_entity_poly.pdbx_strand_id
1 'polypeptide(L)'
;MGCVSQPTLAPPVVAQPLAQPAPTVPSSSAAALPPGMPDLTRARPAIHAFSAAEIDRVAGSSGLTDCFWVGTVSPNTFNILIPDSGLVYWLTQFKLPAGARLELQGQYPHARYLSFNSYNPTGQPVDALNDQQIEPDAGSANPYLPGASRQVAKRDYTVKIETRALQAGVRVDNSTRPRNTLYVPTDDPLFQLWMRVYVPDQGRDAKGGVALPKPVLTLADGSKLEGESLCRAIVVKEGAVKDFKATPEGMRHVFAVPGAKAPFHPAQPAPVPWFAFFNPQLTLGNYLVNTPYEPVRNRMDTTRRAGFYSTLDNVYMSASVDNRYGDVLVMRGQAPRTPRTQKGAATMDANVDLRYWSVCKYRSVADGAVDSCIYDEQAPVDGAGRTTIVVSTPAARPSNARTECGVAWMDWGVGDGIGNPHGGFVVLRHMLPAPSFKNSLWATQKPGDERQALGPYFPDTTYEAKAAFESRGCPAR
;
A
#
# COMPACT_ATOMS: atom_id res chain seq x y z
N MET A 1 -25.71 -80.34 -21.89
CA MET A 1 -26.44 -79.97 -23.12
C MET A 1 -26.50 -78.44 -23.11
N GLY A 2 -25.69 -77.67 -23.82
CA GLY A 2 -25.18 -77.84 -25.18
C GLY A 2 -25.81 -76.75 -26.05
N CYS A 3 -25.34 -75.50 -25.94
CA CYS A 3 -25.63 -74.43 -26.89
C CYS A 3 -24.32 -73.78 -27.31
N VAL A 4 -24.02 -73.92 -28.60
CA VAL A 4 -22.90 -73.34 -29.34
C VAL A 4 -23.28 -71.91 -29.74
N SER A 5 -22.39 -70.95 -29.50
CA SER A 5 -22.51 -69.57 -30.02
C SER A 5 -21.22 -69.17 -30.72
N GLN A 6 -21.39 -68.61 -31.92
CA GLN A 6 -20.37 -68.27 -32.92
C GLN A 6 -19.32 -67.25 -32.45
N PRO A 7 -18.12 -67.23 -33.06
CA PRO A 7 -17.06 -66.28 -32.71
C PRO A 7 -17.27 -64.91 -33.40
N THR A 8 -17.38 -63.86 -32.59
CA THR A 8 -17.35 -62.46 -33.01
C THR A 8 -15.92 -61.98 -33.29
N LEU A 9 -15.71 -61.47 -34.51
CA LEU A 9 -14.51 -60.80 -34.99
C LEU A 9 -14.24 -59.49 -34.21
N ALA A 10 -12.98 -59.29 -33.82
CA ALA A 10 -12.50 -58.08 -33.15
C ALA A 10 -12.49 -56.87 -34.11
N PRO A 11 -12.80 -55.64 -33.62
CA PRO A 11 -12.74 -54.43 -34.44
C PRO A 11 -11.29 -53.97 -34.70
N PRO A 12 -11.04 -53.22 -35.79
CA PRO A 12 -9.69 -52.84 -36.21
C PRO A 12 -9.10 -51.74 -35.34
N VAL A 13 -7.78 -51.85 -35.09
CA VAL A 13 -6.95 -50.88 -34.38
C VAL A 13 -6.81 -49.60 -35.22
N VAL A 14 -7.29 -48.48 -34.69
CA VAL A 14 -7.08 -47.15 -35.28
C VAL A 14 -5.68 -46.67 -34.90
N ALA A 15 -4.82 -46.47 -35.89
CA ALA A 15 -3.48 -45.90 -35.72
C ALA A 15 -3.58 -44.42 -35.32
N GLN A 16 -2.92 -44.03 -34.23
CA GLN A 16 -2.77 -42.63 -33.82
C GLN A 16 -1.81 -41.89 -34.78
N PRO A 17 -2.10 -40.63 -35.16
CA PRO A 17 -1.16 -39.85 -35.95
C PRO A 17 0.04 -39.42 -35.10
N LEU A 18 1.23 -39.57 -35.68
CA LEU A 18 2.50 -39.09 -35.13
C LEU A 18 2.41 -37.58 -34.83
N ALA A 19 2.69 -37.21 -33.57
CA ALA A 19 2.75 -35.83 -33.15
C ALA A 19 3.82 -35.08 -33.95
N GLN A 20 3.44 -33.98 -34.60
CA GLN A 20 4.39 -33.05 -35.19
C GLN A 20 5.20 -32.38 -34.07
N PRO A 21 6.52 -32.21 -34.21
CA PRO A 21 7.31 -31.45 -33.25
C PRO A 21 6.80 -30.01 -33.23
N ALA A 22 6.56 -29.49 -32.02
CA ALA A 22 6.17 -28.11 -31.83
C ALA A 22 7.19 -27.17 -32.51
N PRO A 23 6.75 -26.07 -33.14
CA PRO A 23 7.67 -25.09 -33.70
C PRO A 23 8.57 -24.56 -32.57
N THR A 24 9.87 -24.68 -32.79
CA THR A 24 10.90 -24.11 -31.91
C THR A 24 10.73 -22.60 -31.90
N VAL A 25 10.19 -22.08 -30.80
CA VAL A 25 10.23 -20.64 -30.51
C VAL A 25 11.71 -20.27 -30.43
N PRO A 26 12.21 -19.34 -31.26
CA PRO A 26 13.60 -18.91 -31.14
C PRO A 26 13.78 -18.32 -29.74
N SER A 27 14.69 -18.90 -28.97
CA SER A 27 15.08 -18.35 -27.68
C SER A 27 15.72 -17.00 -27.94
N SER A 28 14.94 -15.92 -27.84
CA SER A 28 15.54 -14.61 -27.65
C SER A 28 16.32 -14.68 -26.33
N SER A 29 17.64 -14.79 -26.43
CA SER A 29 18.52 -14.48 -25.31
C SER A 29 18.06 -13.12 -24.83
N ALA A 30 17.46 -13.03 -23.64
CA ALA A 30 17.25 -11.74 -23.02
C ALA A 30 18.61 -11.06 -23.04
N ALA A 31 18.67 -9.83 -23.54
CA ALA A 31 19.88 -9.03 -23.40
C ALA A 31 20.27 -9.09 -21.92
N ALA A 32 21.45 -9.64 -21.63
CA ALA A 32 21.99 -9.62 -20.28
C ALA A 32 22.05 -8.15 -19.84
N LEU A 33 21.69 -7.88 -18.58
CA LEU A 33 21.77 -6.52 -18.05
C LEU A 33 23.20 -5.99 -18.21
N PRO A 34 23.37 -4.68 -18.48
CA PRO A 34 24.69 -4.13 -18.74
C PRO A 34 25.58 -4.23 -17.49
N PRO A 35 26.92 -4.26 -17.66
CA PRO A 35 27.86 -4.30 -16.54
C PRO A 35 27.58 -3.17 -15.53
N GLY A 36 27.53 -3.50 -14.24
CA GLY A 36 27.24 -2.55 -13.15
C GLY A 36 25.75 -2.33 -12.84
N MET A 37 24.83 -2.82 -13.68
CA MET A 37 23.41 -2.81 -13.33
C MET A 37 23.11 -3.95 -12.33
N PRO A 38 22.39 -3.67 -11.23
CA PRO A 38 21.94 -4.73 -10.33
C PRO A 38 21.01 -5.70 -11.07
N ASP A 39 21.14 -6.99 -10.80
CA ASP A 39 20.18 -7.98 -11.27
C ASP A 39 18.82 -7.74 -10.60
N LEU A 40 17.93 -7.03 -11.29
CA LEU A 40 16.61 -6.67 -10.78
C LEU A 40 15.72 -7.90 -10.51
N THR A 41 16.00 -9.04 -11.12
CA THR A 41 15.25 -10.28 -10.87
C THR A 41 15.61 -10.91 -9.52
N ARG A 42 16.81 -10.60 -9.01
CA ARG A 42 17.33 -11.05 -7.71
C ARG A 42 17.48 -9.92 -6.70
N ALA A 43 17.22 -8.68 -7.11
CA ALA A 43 17.34 -7.51 -6.27
C ALA A 43 16.42 -7.66 -5.05
N ARG A 44 17.01 -7.51 -3.87
CA ARG A 44 16.30 -7.47 -2.61
C ARG A 44 16.64 -6.14 -1.94
N PRO A 45 15.64 -5.32 -1.57
CA PRO A 45 15.88 -4.15 -0.75
C PRO A 45 16.62 -4.55 0.52
N ALA A 46 17.55 -3.71 0.96
CA ALA A 46 18.24 -3.90 2.22
C ALA A 46 17.30 -3.53 3.38
N ILE A 47 17.40 -4.29 4.47
CA ILE A 47 16.73 -3.98 5.73
C ILE A 47 17.63 -3.06 6.53
N HIS A 48 17.17 -1.84 6.79
CA HIS A 48 17.81 -0.87 7.68
C HIS A 48 17.01 -0.81 8.98
N ALA A 49 17.54 -1.39 10.05
CA ALA A 49 16.94 -1.30 11.37
C ALA A 49 17.33 0.02 12.04
N PHE A 50 16.38 0.68 12.69
CA PHE A 50 16.66 1.83 13.54
C PHE A 50 17.03 1.35 14.94
N SER A 51 18.05 1.96 15.54
CA SER A 51 18.42 1.69 16.93
C SER A 51 17.32 2.14 17.90
N ALA A 52 17.27 1.51 19.08
CA ALA A 52 16.36 1.96 20.15
C ALA A 52 16.55 3.43 20.51
N ALA A 53 17.79 3.93 20.48
CA ALA A 53 18.11 5.34 20.74
C ALA A 53 17.55 6.29 19.67
N GLU A 54 17.63 5.90 18.39
CA GLU A 54 17.00 6.67 17.31
C GLU A 54 15.48 6.67 17.43
N ILE A 55 14.90 5.52 17.76
CA ILE A 55 13.47 5.36 18.04
C ILE A 55 13.06 6.28 19.19
N ASP A 56 13.74 6.25 20.32
CA ASP A 56 13.45 7.12 21.47
C ASP A 56 13.57 8.59 21.16
N ARG A 57 14.61 8.99 20.42
CA ARG A 57 14.81 10.36 20.00
C ARG A 57 13.65 10.87 19.14
N VAL A 58 13.17 10.06 18.21
CA VAL A 58 12.02 10.41 17.34
C VAL A 58 10.71 10.35 18.14
N ALA A 59 10.52 9.33 18.96
CA ALA A 59 9.33 9.05 19.75
C ALA A 59 9.07 10.09 20.86
N GLY A 60 10.11 10.42 21.65
CA GLY A 60 10.06 11.38 22.75
C GLY A 60 9.71 12.81 22.33
N SER A 61 9.81 13.11 21.03
CA SER A 61 9.42 14.41 20.47
C SER A 61 7.92 14.54 20.15
N SER A 62 7.17 13.43 20.11
CA SER A 62 5.80 13.41 19.58
C SER A 62 4.70 13.04 20.60
N GLY A 63 5.02 12.35 21.70
CA GLY A 63 4.02 11.87 22.68
C GLY A 63 3.06 10.81 22.10
N LEU A 64 3.43 10.21 20.97
CA LEU A 64 2.60 9.25 20.24
C LEU A 64 2.95 7.80 20.53
N THR A 65 3.89 7.49 21.41
CA THR A 65 4.39 6.13 21.67
C THR A 65 4.28 5.77 23.15
N ASP A 66 4.31 4.48 23.46
CA ASP A 66 4.49 3.94 24.81
C ASP A 66 5.50 2.77 24.79
N CYS A 67 5.64 2.05 25.91
CA CYS A 67 6.61 0.95 25.99
C CYS A 67 6.33 -0.20 25.01
N PHE A 68 5.07 -0.36 24.56
CA PHE A 68 4.67 -1.40 23.63
C PHE A 68 4.65 -0.87 22.20
N TRP A 69 3.97 0.25 21.96
CA TRP A 69 3.93 0.96 20.69
C TRP A 69 5.14 1.87 20.55
N VAL A 70 6.29 1.26 20.31
CA VAL A 70 7.60 1.91 20.44
C VAL A 70 7.95 2.88 19.31
N GLY A 71 7.24 2.87 18.18
CA GLY A 71 7.54 3.75 17.05
C GLY A 71 6.29 4.27 16.35
N THR A 72 6.41 5.47 15.78
CA THR A 72 5.41 6.04 14.86
C THR A 72 5.99 6.36 13.51
N VAL A 73 5.36 5.90 12.45
CA VAL A 73 5.71 6.23 11.06
C VAL A 73 4.69 7.25 10.58
N SER A 74 5.16 8.35 9.99
CA SER A 74 4.35 9.43 9.43
C SER A 74 5.27 10.34 8.60
N PRO A 75 4.74 11.25 7.79
CA PRO A 75 5.57 12.26 7.13
C PRO A 75 6.41 13.09 8.10
N ASN A 76 5.99 13.21 9.38
CA ASN A 76 6.61 14.04 10.40
C ASN A 76 7.53 13.27 11.38
N THR A 77 7.58 11.94 11.30
CA THR A 77 8.37 11.10 12.21
C THR A 77 9.35 10.26 11.39
N PHE A 78 9.20 8.93 11.37
CA PHE A 78 9.88 8.10 10.39
C PHE A 78 9.17 8.27 9.03
N ASN A 79 9.68 9.14 8.17
CA ASN A 79 9.18 9.32 6.80
C ASN A 79 9.78 8.25 5.87
N ILE A 80 9.43 7.01 6.15
CA ILE A 80 9.93 5.81 5.49
C ILE A 80 8.78 5.00 4.91
N LEU A 81 9.07 4.08 3.99
CA LEU A 81 8.09 3.10 3.49
C LEU A 81 6.91 3.72 2.73
N ILE A 82 7.15 4.83 2.01
CA ILE A 82 6.17 5.44 1.11
C ILE A 82 4.89 5.82 1.88
N PRO A 83 5.00 6.64 2.95
CA PRO A 83 3.88 6.92 3.85
C PRO A 83 2.85 7.85 3.20
N ASP A 84 1.64 7.85 3.72
CA ASP A 84 0.54 8.72 3.31
C ASP A 84 0.30 9.81 4.37
N SER A 85 -0.01 11.05 3.97
CA SER A 85 -0.26 12.14 4.93
C SER A 85 -1.58 12.01 5.68
N GLY A 86 -2.53 11.23 5.17
CA GLY A 86 -3.80 10.93 5.83
C GLY A 86 -3.69 9.83 6.89
N LEU A 87 -2.48 9.37 7.21
CA LEU A 87 -2.23 8.15 7.96
C LEU A 87 -1.15 8.32 9.02
N VAL A 88 -1.39 7.71 10.18
CA VAL A 88 -0.36 7.52 11.21
C VAL A 88 -0.28 6.03 11.56
N TYR A 89 0.96 5.53 11.63
CA TYR A 89 1.22 4.15 12.02
C TYR A 89 1.80 4.12 13.43
N TRP A 90 1.43 3.08 14.18
CA TRP A 90 2.14 2.65 15.37
C TRP A 90 2.64 1.24 15.15
N LEU A 91 3.83 0.96 15.65
CA LEU A 91 4.42 -0.36 15.46
C LEU A 91 5.06 -0.89 16.73
N THR A 92 5.18 -2.20 16.76
CA THR A 92 5.91 -2.93 17.79
C THR A 92 6.54 -4.17 17.19
N GLN A 93 7.64 -4.60 17.79
CA GLN A 93 8.22 -5.90 17.55
C GLN A 93 8.37 -6.62 18.87
N PHE A 94 8.00 -7.89 18.89
CA PHE A 94 7.95 -8.66 20.12
C PHE A 94 8.20 -10.14 19.86
N LYS A 95 8.60 -10.84 20.91
CA LYS A 95 8.69 -12.30 20.96
C LYS A 95 7.59 -12.82 21.86
N LEU A 96 6.83 -13.82 21.42
CA LEU A 96 5.80 -14.42 22.26
C LEU A 96 6.36 -15.68 22.95
N PRO A 97 6.40 -15.76 24.29
CA PRO A 97 6.78 -16.98 24.98
C PRO A 97 5.86 -18.15 24.60
N ALA A 98 6.40 -19.37 24.60
CA ALA A 98 5.61 -20.56 24.28
C ALA A 98 4.39 -20.69 25.22
N GLY A 99 3.22 -20.94 24.65
CA GLY A 99 1.96 -21.06 25.38
C GLY A 99 1.37 -19.74 25.89
N ALA A 100 2.06 -18.60 25.71
CA ALA A 100 1.53 -17.30 26.09
C ALA A 100 0.47 -16.80 25.10
N ARG A 101 -0.43 -15.94 25.59
CA ARG A 101 -1.47 -15.26 24.82
C ARG A 101 -1.34 -13.76 24.99
N LEU A 102 -1.35 -13.03 23.89
CA LEU A 102 -1.31 -11.58 23.88
C LEU A 102 -2.66 -11.03 23.41
N GLU A 103 -3.24 -10.15 24.21
CA GLU A 103 -4.48 -9.43 23.88
C GLU A 103 -4.20 -7.93 23.86
N LEU A 104 -4.86 -7.20 22.95
CA LEU A 104 -4.85 -5.75 22.86
C LEU A 104 -6.23 -5.22 23.22
N GLN A 105 -6.33 -4.47 24.30
CA GLN A 105 -7.57 -3.84 24.76
C GLN A 105 -7.56 -2.36 24.42
N GLY A 106 -8.54 -1.91 23.65
CA GLY A 106 -8.56 -0.53 23.17
C GLY A 106 -9.95 0.01 22.92
N GLN A 107 -9.99 1.25 22.43
CA GLN A 107 -11.19 1.90 21.95
C GLN A 107 -11.07 2.15 20.46
N TYR A 108 -12.18 1.99 19.73
CA TYR A 108 -12.26 2.45 18.35
C TYR A 108 -11.89 3.95 18.33
N PRO A 109 -10.99 4.44 17.47
CA PRO A 109 -10.66 5.85 17.41
C PRO A 109 -11.72 6.66 16.65
N HIS A 110 -11.85 7.97 16.90
CA HIS A 110 -12.64 8.85 16.03
C HIS A 110 -11.87 9.12 14.74
N ALA A 111 -12.01 8.23 13.76
CA ALA A 111 -11.27 8.27 12.51
C ALA A 111 -12.06 7.61 11.37
N ARG A 112 -11.49 7.59 10.16
CA ARG A 112 -12.10 6.90 9.01
C ARG A 112 -11.87 5.40 9.01
N TYR A 113 -10.69 4.98 9.44
CA TYR A 113 -10.30 3.58 9.39
C TYR A 113 -9.25 3.27 10.46
N LEU A 114 -9.33 2.05 11.01
CA LEU A 114 -8.38 1.44 11.94
C LEU A 114 -8.02 0.05 11.42
N SER A 115 -6.75 -0.34 11.50
CA SER A 115 -6.38 -1.76 11.38
C SER A 115 -5.13 -2.16 12.12
N PHE A 116 -5.07 -3.45 12.42
CA PHE A 116 -3.87 -4.16 12.87
C PHE A 116 -3.37 -5.07 11.76
N ASN A 117 -2.06 -5.10 11.55
CA ASN A 117 -1.43 -5.83 10.45
C ASN A 117 -0.16 -6.51 10.93
N SER A 118 0.10 -7.70 10.40
CA SER A 118 1.32 -8.45 10.67
C SER A 118 2.11 -8.71 9.39
N TYR A 119 3.41 -8.95 9.57
CA TYR A 119 4.38 -9.03 8.48
C TYR A 119 5.31 -10.20 8.65
N ASN A 120 5.76 -10.77 7.53
CA ASN A 120 6.93 -11.63 7.52
C ASN A 120 8.22 -10.78 7.73
N PRO A 121 9.40 -11.41 7.87
CA PRO A 121 10.66 -10.70 8.13
C PRO A 121 11.06 -9.70 7.04
N THR A 122 10.57 -9.89 5.80
CA THR A 122 10.85 -9.02 4.65
C THR A 122 9.79 -7.93 4.45
N GLY A 123 8.94 -7.66 5.44
CA GLY A 123 7.97 -6.56 5.41
C GLY A 123 6.83 -6.76 4.41
N GLN A 124 6.57 -8.00 4.01
CA GLN A 124 5.39 -8.35 3.23
C GLN A 124 4.22 -8.64 4.17
N PRO A 125 3.02 -8.10 3.89
CA PRO A 125 1.88 -8.32 4.76
C PRO A 125 1.42 -9.78 4.68
N VAL A 126 1.18 -10.38 5.85
CA VAL A 126 0.76 -11.79 5.98
C VAL A 126 -0.60 -11.93 6.66
N ASP A 127 -1.03 -10.94 7.45
CA ASP A 127 -2.40 -10.83 7.92
C ASP A 127 -2.81 -9.37 8.18
N ALA A 128 -4.11 -9.11 8.12
CA ALA A 128 -4.71 -7.83 8.45
C ALA A 128 -6.09 -8.01 9.10
N LEU A 129 -6.33 -7.28 10.17
CA LEU A 129 -7.60 -7.21 10.89
C LEU A 129 -8.01 -5.74 11.01
N ASN A 130 -9.05 -5.34 10.28
CA ASN A 130 -9.53 -3.96 10.25
C ASN A 130 -10.78 -3.71 11.09
N ASP A 131 -11.12 -2.44 11.25
CA ASP A 131 -12.22 -1.96 12.06
C ASP A 131 -13.55 -2.67 11.82
N GLN A 132 -13.91 -3.00 10.58
CA GLN A 132 -15.17 -3.67 10.26
C GLN A 132 -15.17 -5.16 10.69
N GLN A 133 -14.00 -5.77 10.78
CA GLN A 133 -13.82 -7.17 11.18
C GLN A 133 -13.72 -7.34 12.70
N ILE A 134 -13.43 -6.27 13.45
CA ILE A 134 -13.35 -6.31 14.90
C ILE A 134 -14.76 -6.13 15.46
N GLU A 135 -15.23 -7.10 16.21
CA GLU A 135 -16.46 -7.02 16.97
C GLU A 135 -16.22 -6.27 18.28
N PRO A 136 -17.16 -5.41 18.72
CA PRO A 136 -17.00 -4.65 19.95
C PRO A 136 -17.11 -5.55 21.18
N ASP A 137 -16.52 -5.10 22.28
CA ASP A 137 -16.67 -5.75 23.58
C ASP A 137 -18.14 -5.65 24.07
N ALA A 138 -18.50 -6.51 25.02
CA ALA A 138 -19.87 -6.55 25.54
C ALA A 138 -20.32 -5.18 26.08
N GLY A 139 -21.44 -4.68 25.57
CA GLY A 139 -21.97 -3.36 25.93
C GLY A 139 -21.38 -2.18 25.15
N SER A 140 -20.45 -2.43 24.22
CA SER A 140 -19.90 -1.46 23.28
C SER A 140 -20.47 -1.63 21.87
N ALA A 141 -20.26 -0.63 21.02
CA ALA A 141 -20.67 -0.64 19.62
C ALA A 141 -19.50 -0.30 18.69
N ASN A 142 -19.51 -0.88 17.48
CA ASN A 142 -18.52 -0.59 16.44
C ASN A 142 -19.00 0.58 15.54
N PRO A 143 -18.32 1.74 15.57
CA PRO A 143 -18.71 2.93 14.80
C PRO A 143 -18.32 2.88 13.32
N TYR A 144 -17.63 1.83 12.87
CA TYR A 144 -17.10 1.72 11.52
C TYR A 144 -17.92 0.84 10.57
N LEU A 145 -18.97 0.20 11.10
CA LEU A 145 -19.91 -0.54 10.27
C LEU A 145 -20.73 0.42 9.40
N PRO A 146 -21.06 0.06 8.14
CA PRO A 146 -21.90 0.89 7.29
C PRO A 146 -23.23 1.24 7.98
N GLY A 147 -23.58 2.53 8.01
CA GLY A 147 -24.78 3.05 8.66
C GLY A 147 -24.69 3.21 10.19
N ALA A 148 -23.60 2.78 10.83
CA ALA A 148 -23.45 2.90 12.27
C ALA A 148 -23.28 4.36 12.72
N SER A 149 -23.70 4.66 13.94
CA SER A 149 -23.38 5.93 14.59
C SER A 149 -21.89 6.00 14.90
N ARG A 150 -21.24 7.09 14.47
CA ARG A 150 -19.83 7.39 14.75
C ARG A 150 -19.62 8.03 16.11
N GLN A 151 -20.70 8.38 16.80
CA GLN A 151 -20.70 9.10 18.07
C GLN A 151 -21.01 8.18 19.27
N VAL A 152 -20.89 6.86 19.10
CA VAL A 152 -21.10 5.90 20.19
C VAL A 152 -20.09 6.13 21.31
N ALA A 153 -20.59 6.27 22.54
CA ALA A 153 -19.74 6.51 23.71
C ALA A 153 -19.02 5.24 24.18
N LYS A 154 -19.73 4.10 24.24
CA LYS A 154 -19.15 2.80 24.57
C LYS A 154 -18.65 2.13 23.28
N ARG A 155 -17.33 2.04 23.13
CA ARG A 155 -16.67 1.71 21.88
C ARG A 155 -15.38 0.92 22.10
N ASP A 156 -15.38 0.09 23.13
CA ASP A 156 -14.25 -0.75 23.50
C ASP A 156 -14.21 -2.00 22.61
N TYR A 157 -13.00 -2.51 22.38
CA TYR A 157 -12.73 -3.78 21.70
C TYR A 157 -11.52 -4.48 22.32
N THR A 158 -11.50 -5.80 22.17
CA THR A 158 -10.35 -6.65 22.46
C THR A 158 -9.92 -7.44 21.23
N VAL A 159 -8.66 -7.31 20.83
CA VAL A 159 -8.02 -8.07 19.72
C VAL A 159 -7.05 -9.10 20.30
N LYS A 160 -7.09 -10.33 19.79
CA LYS A 160 -6.18 -11.42 20.17
C LYS A 160 -5.06 -11.55 19.16
N ILE A 161 -3.85 -11.83 19.63
CA ILE A 161 -2.70 -12.11 18.78
C ILE A 161 -2.32 -13.58 18.92
N GLU A 162 -2.35 -14.32 17.81
CA GLU A 162 -2.05 -15.75 17.77
C GLU A 162 -1.04 -16.07 16.68
N THR A 163 -0.25 -17.12 16.87
CA THR A 163 0.70 -17.56 15.84
C THR A 163 0.03 -18.50 14.84
N ARG A 164 0.38 -18.38 13.56
CA ARG A 164 -0.07 -19.30 12.50
C ARG A 164 0.94 -19.34 11.36
N ALA A 165 1.02 -20.46 10.64
CA ALA A 165 1.68 -20.47 9.34
C ALA A 165 0.89 -19.61 8.34
N LEU A 166 1.52 -18.58 7.79
CA LEU A 166 0.88 -17.61 6.90
C LEU A 166 1.67 -17.48 5.60
N GLN A 167 1.00 -16.98 4.56
CA GLN A 167 1.60 -16.70 3.26
C GLN A 167 1.45 -15.21 2.93
N ALA A 168 2.53 -14.58 2.50
CA ALA A 168 2.53 -13.17 2.09
C ALA A 168 1.50 -12.90 0.97
N GLY A 169 0.71 -11.84 1.16
CA GLY A 169 -0.32 -11.41 0.21
C GLY A 169 -1.59 -12.24 0.19
N VAL A 170 -1.67 -13.35 0.94
CA VAL A 170 -2.86 -14.20 1.00
C VAL A 170 -3.66 -13.84 2.24
N ARG A 171 -4.90 -13.40 2.05
CA ARG A 171 -5.79 -13.07 3.16
C ARG A 171 -6.26 -14.35 3.85
N VAL A 172 -6.21 -14.35 5.17
CA VAL A 172 -6.86 -15.39 5.97
C VAL A 172 -8.38 -15.30 5.79
N ASP A 173 -9.01 -16.45 5.55
CA ASP A 173 -10.46 -16.54 5.45
C ASP A 173 -11.12 -16.17 6.79
N ASN A 174 -11.89 -15.07 6.76
CA ASN A 174 -12.59 -14.56 7.94
C ASN A 174 -13.71 -15.50 8.42
N SER A 175 -14.26 -16.37 7.57
CA SER A 175 -15.31 -17.30 7.97
C SER A 175 -14.83 -18.37 8.97
N THR A 176 -13.51 -18.63 8.99
CA THR A 176 -12.86 -19.59 9.87
C THR A 176 -12.01 -18.93 10.95
N ARG A 177 -11.90 -17.60 10.93
CA ARG A 177 -11.11 -16.83 11.89
C ARG A 177 -11.85 -16.77 13.23
N PRO A 178 -11.23 -17.14 14.36
CA PRO A 178 -11.77 -16.87 15.67
C PRO A 178 -12.01 -15.38 15.89
N ARG A 179 -13.02 -15.04 16.67
CA ARG A 179 -13.43 -13.64 16.93
C ARG A 179 -12.23 -12.78 17.33
N ASN A 180 -12.07 -11.65 16.64
CA ASN A 180 -11.06 -10.63 16.88
C ASN A 180 -9.61 -11.12 16.91
N THR A 181 -9.28 -12.25 16.28
CA THR A 181 -7.91 -12.78 16.26
C THR A 181 -7.14 -12.24 15.05
N LEU A 182 -6.01 -11.57 15.27
CA LEU A 182 -4.99 -11.31 14.26
C LEU A 182 -3.89 -12.38 14.37
N TYR A 183 -3.44 -12.90 13.22
CA TYR A 183 -2.35 -13.86 13.20
C TYR A 183 -0.99 -13.20 12.95
N VAL A 184 0.05 -13.68 13.64
CA VAL A 184 1.46 -13.39 13.34
C VAL A 184 2.15 -14.65 12.79
N PRO A 185 3.07 -14.52 11.82
CA PRO A 185 3.59 -15.67 11.09
C PRO A 185 4.58 -16.47 11.95
N THR A 186 4.64 -17.78 11.79
CA THR A 186 5.58 -18.66 12.53
C THR A 186 6.96 -18.81 11.89
N ASP A 187 7.26 -18.04 10.84
CA ASP A 187 8.52 -18.12 10.09
C ASP A 187 9.69 -17.40 10.79
N ASP A 188 9.41 -16.54 11.77
CA ASP A 188 10.39 -15.81 12.57
C ASP A 188 9.91 -15.69 14.03
N PRO A 189 10.80 -15.89 15.03
CA PRO A 189 10.44 -15.66 16.44
C PRO A 189 10.19 -14.18 16.79
N LEU A 190 10.62 -13.23 15.95
CA LEU A 190 10.41 -11.80 16.11
C LEU A 190 9.21 -11.35 15.28
N PHE A 191 8.06 -11.22 15.93
CA PHE A 191 6.83 -10.80 15.29
C PHE A 191 6.79 -9.28 15.12
N GLN A 192 6.15 -8.84 14.04
CA GLN A 192 5.95 -7.44 13.72
C GLN A 192 4.46 -7.13 13.69
N LEU A 193 4.03 -6.13 14.46
CA LEU A 193 2.64 -5.71 14.54
C LEU A 193 2.54 -4.21 14.31
N TRP A 194 1.62 -3.84 13.42
CA TRP A 194 1.40 -2.45 13.01
C TRP A 194 -0.07 -2.09 13.18
N MET A 195 -0.33 -1.02 13.93
CA MET A 195 -1.62 -0.34 13.96
C MET A 195 -1.62 0.84 12.99
N ARG A 196 -2.72 1.02 12.27
CA ARG A 196 -2.94 2.12 11.31
C ARG A 196 -4.18 2.89 11.70
N VAL A 197 -4.10 4.22 11.74
CA VAL A 197 -5.26 5.11 11.84
C VAL A 197 -5.25 6.07 10.66
N TYR A 198 -6.33 6.07 9.88
CA TYR A 198 -6.52 6.98 8.75
C TYR A 198 -7.55 8.05 9.06
N VAL A 199 -7.20 9.29 8.72
CA VAL A 199 -8.03 10.49 8.79
C VAL A 199 -8.79 10.58 10.13
N PRO A 200 -8.08 10.87 11.24
CA PRO A 200 -8.73 11.24 12.50
C PRO A 200 -9.71 12.40 12.30
N ASP A 201 -10.76 12.42 13.09
CA ASP A 201 -11.73 13.51 13.08
C ASP A 201 -11.05 14.83 13.44
N GLN A 202 -11.46 15.92 12.78
CA GLN A 202 -10.91 17.24 12.99
C GLN A 202 -11.04 17.65 14.46
N GLY A 203 -9.95 18.20 15.01
CA GLY A 203 -9.86 18.58 16.43
C GLY A 203 -9.48 17.42 17.36
N ARG A 204 -9.28 16.21 16.83
CA ARG A 204 -8.67 15.09 17.57
C ARG A 204 -7.18 15.00 17.29
N ASP A 205 -6.47 14.29 18.17
CA ASP A 205 -5.06 13.96 17.95
C ASP A 205 -4.90 12.87 16.89
N ALA A 206 -3.65 12.52 16.57
CA ALA A 206 -3.34 11.45 15.61
C ALA A 206 -3.99 10.11 15.97
N LYS A 207 -4.23 9.84 17.26
CA LYS A 207 -4.86 8.62 17.77
C LYS A 207 -6.38 8.64 17.62
N GLY A 208 -6.97 9.71 17.10
CA GLY A 208 -8.43 9.86 17.01
C GLY A 208 -9.09 10.07 18.37
N GLY A 209 -8.40 10.70 19.32
CA GLY A 209 -8.95 11.12 20.59
C GLY A 209 -9.16 10.01 21.62
N VAL A 210 -8.50 8.85 21.44
CA VAL A 210 -8.51 7.73 22.38
C VAL A 210 -7.07 7.31 22.72
N ALA A 211 -6.91 6.52 23.79
CA ALA A 211 -5.61 5.96 24.15
C ALA A 211 -5.18 4.86 23.16
N LEU A 212 -3.88 4.58 23.11
CA LEU A 212 -3.38 3.42 22.38
C LEU A 212 -3.88 2.11 23.03
N PRO A 213 -4.11 1.04 22.25
CA PRO A 213 -4.51 -0.24 22.79
C PRO A 213 -3.47 -0.78 23.77
N LYS A 214 -3.91 -1.17 24.97
CA LYS A 214 -3.06 -1.70 26.03
C LYS A 214 -2.85 -3.20 25.83
N PRO A 215 -1.60 -3.68 25.85
CA PRO A 215 -1.32 -5.10 25.77
C PRO A 215 -1.52 -5.79 27.12
N VAL A 216 -2.10 -6.99 27.10
CA VAL A 216 -2.19 -7.91 28.24
C VAL A 216 -1.59 -9.24 27.81
N LEU A 217 -0.54 -9.68 28.51
CA LEU A 217 0.13 -10.95 28.24
C LEU A 217 -0.26 -11.94 29.32
N THR A 218 -0.91 -13.04 28.94
CA THR A 218 -1.14 -14.18 29.83
C THR A 218 -0.10 -15.25 29.53
N LEU A 219 0.74 -15.61 30.49
CA LEU A 219 1.75 -16.65 30.35
C LEU A 219 1.13 -18.05 30.42
N ALA A 220 1.92 -19.08 30.10
CA ALA A 220 1.46 -20.47 30.09
C ALA A 220 0.95 -20.97 31.46
N ASP A 221 1.46 -20.41 32.57
CA ASP A 221 1.03 -20.72 33.93
C ASP A 221 -0.24 -19.94 34.36
N GLY A 222 -0.77 -19.09 33.48
CA GLY A 222 -1.95 -18.26 33.74
C GLY A 222 -1.65 -16.90 34.38
N SER A 223 -0.39 -16.61 34.74
CA SER A 223 -0.01 -15.28 35.25
C SER A 223 -0.16 -14.21 34.18
N LYS A 224 -0.52 -12.99 34.59
CA LYS A 224 -0.74 -11.84 33.70
C LYS A 224 0.34 -10.79 33.89
N LEU A 225 0.92 -10.33 32.79
CA LEU A 225 1.82 -9.18 32.74
C LEU A 225 1.17 -8.05 31.95
N GLU A 226 1.39 -6.82 32.40
CA GLU A 226 0.85 -5.59 31.80
C GLU A 226 1.88 -4.46 31.94
N GLY A 227 1.76 -3.42 31.09
CA GLY A 227 2.64 -2.26 31.12
C GLY A 227 4.12 -2.62 31.03
N GLU A 228 4.95 -2.00 31.88
CA GLU A 228 6.40 -2.15 31.84
C GLU A 228 6.89 -3.58 32.09
N SER A 229 6.18 -4.40 32.89
CA SER A 229 6.58 -5.79 33.11
C SER A 229 6.39 -6.64 31.86
N LEU A 230 5.29 -6.41 31.13
CA LEU A 230 5.06 -7.01 29.81
C LEU A 230 6.10 -6.53 28.80
N CYS A 231 6.35 -5.22 28.73
CA CYS A 231 7.28 -4.66 27.77
C CYS A 231 8.69 -5.23 27.94
N ARG A 232 9.20 -5.32 29.17
CA ARG A 232 10.47 -6.01 29.46
C ARG A 232 10.48 -7.49 29.11
N ALA A 233 9.32 -8.16 29.20
CA ALA A 233 9.23 -9.58 28.92
C ALA A 233 9.25 -9.90 27.42
N ILE A 234 8.64 -9.06 26.57
CA ILE A 234 8.38 -9.44 25.17
C ILE A 234 8.83 -8.42 24.12
N VAL A 235 8.91 -7.13 24.42
CA VAL A 235 9.14 -6.08 23.41
C VAL A 235 10.62 -6.03 23.02
N VAL A 236 10.90 -5.95 21.73
CA VAL A 236 12.23 -5.83 21.14
C VAL A 236 12.32 -4.51 20.39
N LYS A 237 12.88 -3.49 21.05
CA LYS A 237 12.80 -2.11 20.62
C LYS A 237 13.65 -1.80 19.39
N GLU A 238 14.87 -2.30 19.33
CA GLU A 238 15.80 -2.17 18.20
C GLU A 238 15.27 -2.85 16.94
N GLY A 239 14.34 -3.79 17.10
CA GLY A 239 13.63 -4.37 15.98
C GLY A 239 12.66 -3.38 15.36
N ALA A 240 11.99 -2.54 16.16
CA ALA A 240 10.62 -2.13 15.92
C ALA A 240 10.35 -1.43 14.60
N VAL A 241 11.23 -0.50 14.21
CA VAL A 241 11.17 0.15 12.91
C VAL A 241 12.25 -0.47 12.01
N LYS A 242 11.84 -1.10 10.92
CA LYS A 242 12.73 -1.56 9.84
C LYS A 242 12.33 -0.87 8.56
N ASP A 243 13.29 -0.29 7.87
CA ASP A 243 13.07 0.32 6.57
C ASP A 243 13.60 -0.58 5.45
N PHE A 244 12.84 -0.67 4.37
CA PHE A 244 13.22 -1.43 3.18
C PHE A 244 13.67 -0.45 2.10
N LYS A 245 14.99 -0.35 1.88
CA LYS A 245 15.55 0.60 0.91
C LYS A 245 16.28 -0.08 -0.22
N ALA A 246 16.07 0.44 -1.43
CA ALA A 246 17.03 0.27 -2.51
C ALA A 246 18.27 1.15 -2.24
N THR A 247 19.44 0.79 -2.76
CA THR A 247 20.63 1.63 -2.60
C THR A 247 20.55 2.84 -3.55
N PRO A 248 20.96 4.04 -3.11
CA PRO A 248 21.01 5.22 -3.99
C PRO A 248 21.87 4.99 -5.25
N GLU A 249 23.03 4.35 -5.09
CA GLU A 249 23.93 4.00 -6.21
C GLU A 249 23.27 3.06 -7.21
N GLY A 250 22.64 1.97 -6.72
CA GLY A 250 21.93 1.04 -7.58
C GLY A 250 20.79 1.72 -8.35
N MET A 251 20.06 2.62 -7.69
CA MET A 251 18.99 3.39 -8.34
C MET A 251 19.52 4.35 -9.41
N ARG A 252 20.66 5.02 -9.17
CA ARG A 252 21.30 5.87 -10.20
C ARG A 252 21.69 5.05 -11.44
N HIS A 253 22.22 3.84 -11.26
CA HIS A 253 22.53 2.94 -12.39
C HIS A 253 21.29 2.53 -13.16
N VAL A 254 20.19 2.21 -12.47
CA VAL A 254 18.91 1.87 -13.10
C VAL A 254 18.35 3.06 -13.88
N PHE A 255 18.42 4.27 -13.33
CA PHE A 255 17.94 5.49 -14.00
C PHE A 255 18.78 5.88 -15.22
N ALA A 256 20.05 5.48 -15.26
CA ALA A 256 20.97 5.72 -16.37
C ALA A 256 21.07 4.54 -17.35
N VAL A 257 20.05 3.67 -17.41
CA VAL A 257 20.07 2.49 -18.28
C VAL A 257 20.31 2.84 -19.76
N PRO A 258 21.34 2.26 -20.41
CA PRO A 258 21.62 2.51 -21.82
C PRO A 258 20.45 2.13 -22.74
N GLY A 259 20.21 2.97 -23.75
CA GLY A 259 19.19 2.72 -24.76
C GLY A 259 17.75 3.00 -24.31
N ALA A 260 17.54 3.60 -23.13
CA ALA A 260 16.23 4.13 -22.75
C ALA A 260 15.71 5.09 -23.83
N LYS A 261 14.47 4.89 -24.29
CA LYS A 261 13.86 5.75 -25.32
C LYS A 261 13.46 7.13 -24.77
N ALA A 262 13.15 7.21 -23.48
CA ALA A 262 12.71 8.43 -22.83
C ALA A 262 13.92 9.31 -22.41
N PRO A 263 13.93 10.63 -22.72
CA PRO A 263 15.05 11.51 -22.38
C PRO A 263 15.23 11.72 -20.87
N PHE A 264 14.17 11.54 -20.07
CA PHE A 264 14.18 11.70 -18.61
C PHE A 264 13.82 10.38 -17.91
N HIS A 265 14.46 9.29 -18.34
CA HIS A 265 14.26 7.96 -17.76
C HIS A 265 14.44 7.97 -16.22
N PRO A 266 13.58 7.28 -15.44
CA PRO A 266 12.52 6.37 -15.88
C PRO A 266 11.18 7.03 -16.24
N ALA A 267 11.04 8.34 -16.03
CA ALA A 267 9.82 9.04 -16.39
C ALA A 267 9.61 9.04 -17.90
N GLN A 268 8.38 8.73 -18.30
CA GLN A 268 7.98 8.67 -19.70
C GLN A 268 7.23 9.95 -20.09
N PRO A 269 7.28 10.37 -21.36
CA PRO A 269 6.40 11.43 -21.86
C PRO A 269 4.93 11.00 -21.77
N ALA A 270 4.02 11.96 -21.96
CA ALA A 270 2.59 11.67 -21.97
C ALA A 270 2.19 10.76 -23.16
N PRO A 271 1.22 9.84 -22.99
CA PRO A 271 0.51 9.54 -21.74
C PRO A 271 1.42 8.84 -20.73
N VAL A 272 1.42 9.34 -19.48
CA VAL A 272 2.28 8.78 -18.42
C VAL A 272 1.76 7.37 -18.04
N PRO A 273 2.60 6.33 -18.13
CA PRO A 273 2.18 4.98 -17.78
C PRO A 273 2.11 4.79 -16.26
N TRP A 274 1.06 4.12 -15.83
CA TRP A 274 0.86 3.68 -14.45
C TRP A 274 1.03 2.17 -14.36
N PHE A 275 1.66 1.72 -13.28
CA PHE A 275 1.92 0.31 -13.04
C PHE A 275 1.36 -0.12 -11.69
N ALA A 276 0.48 -1.12 -11.69
CA ALA A 276 -0.04 -1.70 -10.45
C ALA A 276 1.09 -2.36 -9.64
N PHE A 277 1.00 -2.23 -8.31
CA PHE A 277 1.97 -2.79 -7.39
C PHE A 277 1.65 -4.26 -7.10
N PHE A 278 2.46 -5.20 -7.61
CA PHE A 278 2.31 -6.62 -7.31
C PHE A 278 3.30 -7.10 -6.24
N ASN A 279 4.56 -6.69 -6.36
CA ASN A 279 5.64 -6.99 -5.43
C ASN A 279 6.82 -5.99 -5.65
N PRO A 280 7.75 -5.87 -4.68
CA PRO A 280 8.91 -4.99 -4.78
C PRO A 280 9.78 -5.20 -6.03
N GLN A 281 10.05 -6.46 -6.42
CA GLN A 281 10.92 -6.76 -7.56
C GLN A 281 10.32 -6.27 -8.88
N LEU A 282 9.04 -6.54 -9.13
CA LEU A 282 8.35 -6.04 -10.33
C LEU A 282 8.29 -4.51 -10.34
N THR A 283 8.19 -3.88 -9.17
CA THR A 283 8.22 -2.41 -9.04
C THR A 283 9.55 -1.84 -9.52
N LEU A 284 10.66 -2.46 -9.14
CA LEU A 284 11.98 -2.11 -9.68
C LEU A 284 12.07 -2.45 -11.18
N GLY A 285 11.46 -3.56 -11.60
CA GLY A 285 11.38 -3.96 -13.00
C GLY A 285 10.66 -2.95 -13.91
N ASN A 286 9.76 -2.12 -13.38
CA ASN A 286 9.07 -1.08 -14.15
C ASN A 286 10.04 -0.02 -14.71
N TYR A 287 11.23 0.12 -14.14
CA TYR A 287 12.30 0.95 -14.71
C TYR A 287 12.90 0.36 -16.00
N LEU A 288 12.56 -0.86 -16.40
CA LEU A 288 13.03 -1.41 -17.67
C LEU A 288 12.05 -1.17 -18.84
N VAL A 289 10.88 -0.59 -18.59
CA VAL A 289 9.89 -0.28 -19.64
C VAL A 289 10.46 0.74 -20.62
N ASN A 290 10.23 0.53 -21.93
CA ASN A 290 10.76 1.34 -23.02
C ASN A 290 12.31 1.39 -23.06
N THR A 291 12.95 0.28 -22.66
CA THR A 291 14.39 0.06 -22.78
C THR A 291 14.64 -1.26 -23.54
N PRO A 292 15.87 -1.51 -24.05
CA PRO A 292 16.23 -2.80 -24.64
C PRO A 292 16.08 -4.00 -23.68
N TYR A 293 15.94 -3.74 -22.38
CA TYR A 293 15.87 -4.73 -21.31
C TYR A 293 14.44 -5.01 -20.83
N GLU A 294 13.42 -4.41 -21.43
CA GLU A 294 12.01 -4.68 -21.12
C GLU A 294 11.64 -6.19 -21.16
N PRO A 295 12.20 -7.04 -22.04
CA PRO A 295 11.97 -8.49 -21.98
C PRO A 295 12.37 -9.15 -20.66
N VAL A 296 13.29 -8.56 -19.88
CA VAL A 296 13.64 -9.04 -18.52
C VAL A 296 12.48 -8.81 -17.58
N ARG A 297 11.90 -7.59 -17.58
CA ARG A 297 10.70 -7.26 -16.81
C ARG A 297 9.53 -8.19 -17.14
N ASN A 298 9.31 -8.47 -18.42
CA ASN A 298 8.17 -9.27 -18.87
C ASN A 298 8.21 -10.74 -18.39
N ARG A 299 9.36 -11.21 -17.89
CA ARG A 299 9.54 -12.55 -17.32
C ARG A 299 9.50 -12.55 -15.78
N MET A 300 9.41 -11.38 -15.15
CA MET A 300 9.37 -11.27 -13.68
C MET A 300 8.07 -11.82 -13.11
N ASP A 301 8.14 -12.22 -11.84
CA ASP A 301 6.98 -12.73 -11.10
C ASP A 301 5.92 -11.64 -10.92
N THR A 302 4.72 -11.92 -11.40
CA THR A 302 3.54 -11.05 -11.33
C THR A 302 2.56 -11.47 -10.23
N THR A 303 2.95 -12.41 -9.37
CA THR A 303 2.14 -12.79 -8.20
C THR A 303 2.05 -11.60 -7.25
N ARG A 304 0.82 -11.22 -6.90
CA ARG A 304 0.53 -10.16 -5.94
C ARG A 304 0.83 -10.65 -4.54
N ARG A 305 1.98 -10.25 -3.99
CA ARG A 305 2.38 -10.49 -2.59
C ARG A 305 2.48 -9.22 -1.77
N ALA A 306 2.37 -8.07 -2.44
CA ALA A 306 2.65 -6.76 -1.89
C ALA A 306 4.05 -6.68 -1.24
N GLY A 307 4.30 -5.72 -0.37
CA GLY A 307 5.64 -5.46 0.21
C GLY A 307 5.74 -4.05 0.75
N PHE A 308 6.94 -3.63 1.19
CA PHE A 308 7.19 -2.29 1.74
C PHE A 308 6.25 -1.93 2.91
N TYR A 309 5.91 -2.90 3.76
CA TYR A 309 4.93 -2.73 4.84
C TYR A 309 3.58 -2.17 4.39
N SER A 310 3.16 -2.48 3.16
CA SER A 310 1.78 -2.25 2.72
C SER A 310 0.78 -3.00 3.60
N THR A 311 -0.51 -2.72 3.45
CA THR A 311 -1.59 -3.50 4.09
C THR A 311 -2.33 -4.33 3.06
N LEU A 312 -2.93 -5.45 3.47
CA LEU A 312 -3.84 -6.24 2.63
C LEU A 312 -5.17 -5.51 2.35
N ASP A 313 -5.39 -4.34 2.92
CA ASP A 313 -6.58 -3.52 2.70
C ASP A 313 -6.40 -2.41 1.67
N ASN A 314 -5.19 -2.28 1.11
CA ASN A 314 -4.87 -1.31 0.06
C ASN A 314 -4.32 -2.00 -1.18
N VAL A 315 -4.67 -1.44 -2.34
CA VAL A 315 -3.98 -1.70 -3.60
C VAL A 315 -3.44 -0.39 -4.15
N TYR A 316 -2.28 -0.47 -4.79
CA TYR A 316 -1.48 0.67 -5.22
C TYR A 316 -1.17 0.56 -6.71
N MET A 317 -0.99 1.69 -7.36
CA MET A 317 -0.23 1.79 -8.60
C MET A 317 0.65 3.04 -8.57
N SER A 318 1.73 3.03 -9.33
CA SER A 318 2.67 4.15 -9.38
C SER A 318 3.07 4.53 -10.80
N ALA A 319 3.51 5.78 -10.95
CA ALA A 319 4.06 6.30 -12.19
C ALA A 319 5.33 7.12 -11.89
N SER A 320 6.40 6.85 -12.63
CA SER A 320 7.61 7.69 -12.56
C SER A 320 7.37 8.99 -13.34
N VAL A 321 7.72 10.13 -12.73
CA VAL A 321 7.41 11.46 -13.27
C VAL A 321 8.64 12.36 -13.26
N ASP A 322 8.70 13.30 -14.21
CA ASP A 322 9.78 14.28 -14.30
C ASP A 322 9.27 15.63 -14.83
N ASN A 323 9.47 16.71 -14.06
CA ASN A 323 8.92 18.03 -14.38
C ASN A 323 9.66 18.75 -15.53
N ARG A 324 10.65 18.12 -16.18
CA ARG A 324 11.23 18.65 -17.43
C ARG A 324 10.37 18.39 -18.66
N TYR A 325 9.35 17.52 -18.58
CA TYR A 325 8.36 17.34 -19.65
C TYR A 325 7.31 18.45 -19.70
N GLY A 326 7.16 19.25 -18.64
CA GLY A 326 6.26 20.40 -18.57
C GLY A 326 6.22 21.00 -17.18
N ASP A 327 5.88 22.29 -17.08
CA ASP A 327 5.87 23.03 -15.82
C ASP A 327 4.96 22.41 -14.75
N VAL A 328 3.88 21.77 -15.18
CA VAL A 328 2.91 21.10 -14.31
C VAL A 328 2.60 19.69 -14.81
N LEU A 329 2.43 18.77 -13.87
CA LEU A 329 1.83 17.46 -14.09
C LEU A 329 0.36 17.53 -13.69
N VAL A 330 -0.53 17.09 -14.57
CA VAL A 330 -1.98 17.14 -14.35
C VAL A 330 -2.58 15.75 -14.42
N MET A 331 -3.29 15.37 -13.36
CA MET A 331 -4.02 14.12 -13.22
C MET A 331 -5.52 14.40 -13.19
N ARG A 332 -6.29 13.72 -14.05
CA ARG A 332 -7.75 13.86 -14.13
C ARG A 332 -8.42 12.49 -14.23
N GLY A 333 -9.54 12.32 -13.51
CA GLY A 333 -10.34 11.10 -13.56
C GLY A 333 -11.60 11.26 -12.71
N GLN A 334 -12.50 10.27 -12.73
CA GLN A 334 -13.60 10.21 -11.76
C GLN A 334 -13.05 10.01 -10.35
N ALA A 335 -13.66 10.68 -9.38
CA ALA A 335 -13.32 10.52 -7.97
C ALA A 335 -14.24 9.46 -7.35
N PRO A 336 -13.72 8.35 -6.82
CA PRO A 336 -14.53 7.41 -6.05
C PRO A 336 -15.16 8.11 -4.84
N ARG A 337 -16.43 7.82 -4.54
CA ARG A 337 -17.09 8.31 -3.34
C ARG A 337 -16.52 7.60 -2.11
N THR A 338 -16.26 8.36 -1.07
CA THR A 338 -15.72 7.88 0.20
C THR A 338 -16.52 8.42 1.38
N PRO A 339 -16.47 7.77 2.56
CA PRO A 339 -17.07 8.32 3.76
C PRO A 339 -16.44 9.67 4.12
N ARG A 340 -17.27 10.71 4.27
CA ARG A 340 -16.84 12.06 4.66
C ARG A 340 -16.70 12.16 6.19
N THR A 341 -15.67 11.54 6.74
CA THR A 341 -15.46 11.44 8.20
C THR A 341 -14.72 12.61 8.83
N GLN A 342 -13.88 13.33 8.09
CA GLN A 342 -12.92 14.28 8.67
C GLN A 342 -13.61 15.37 9.49
N LYS A 343 -14.75 15.88 9.03
CA LYS A 343 -15.55 16.88 9.76
C LYS A 343 -16.50 16.27 10.81
N GLY A 344 -16.29 15.02 11.20
CA GLY A 344 -17.05 14.37 12.27
C GLY A 344 -18.47 13.97 11.89
N ALA A 345 -18.71 13.52 10.64
CA ALA A 345 -20.03 13.03 10.23
C ALA A 345 -20.62 12.06 11.26
N ALA A 346 -21.92 12.19 11.55
CA ALA A 346 -22.58 11.48 12.64
C ALA A 346 -22.71 9.98 12.39
N THR A 347 -22.77 9.57 11.12
CA THR A 347 -22.91 8.17 10.69
C THR A 347 -21.78 7.78 9.74
N MET A 348 -21.43 6.49 9.75
CA MET A 348 -20.50 5.93 8.77
C MET A 348 -21.27 5.70 7.46
N ASP A 349 -20.93 6.46 6.42
CA ASP A 349 -21.64 6.37 5.14
C ASP A 349 -21.52 4.97 4.53
N ALA A 350 -22.66 4.42 4.12
CA ALA A 350 -22.76 3.12 3.47
C ALA A 350 -22.78 3.23 1.93
N ASN A 351 -23.07 4.40 1.38
CA ASN A 351 -23.20 4.63 -0.06
C ASN A 351 -21.90 5.16 -0.66
N VAL A 352 -20.86 4.34 -0.59
CA VAL A 352 -19.50 4.71 -0.98
C VAL A 352 -18.93 3.70 -1.98
N ASP A 353 -17.94 4.14 -2.74
CA ASP A 353 -17.23 3.30 -3.72
C ASP A 353 -15.98 2.69 -3.10
N LEU A 354 -15.26 3.47 -2.27
CA LEU A 354 -14.05 3.07 -1.52
C LEU A 354 -14.15 3.54 -0.06
N ARG A 355 -13.41 2.89 0.85
CA ARG A 355 -13.20 3.45 2.21
C ARG A 355 -12.29 4.68 2.18
N TYR A 356 -11.30 4.69 1.31
CA TYR A 356 -10.31 5.76 1.21
C TYR A 356 -9.60 5.70 -0.15
N TRP A 357 -9.22 6.86 -0.68
CA TRP A 357 -8.21 6.94 -1.73
C TRP A 357 -7.31 8.17 -1.57
N SER A 358 -6.09 8.06 -2.11
CA SER A 358 -5.13 9.16 -2.12
C SER A 358 -4.20 9.10 -3.32
N VAL A 359 -3.65 10.27 -3.65
CA VAL A 359 -2.50 10.41 -4.54
C VAL A 359 -1.41 11.16 -3.79
N CYS A 360 -0.19 10.65 -3.86
CA CYS A 360 0.96 11.26 -3.20
C CYS A 360 2.17 11.28 -4.12
N LYS A 361 3.00 12.31 -3.98
CA LYS A 361 4.30 12.43 -4.64
C LYS A 361 5.41 12.00 -3.69
N TYR A 362 6.26 11.11 -4.19
CA TYR A 362 7.42 10.56 -3.50
C TYR A 362 8.71 10.88 -4.23
N ARG A 363 9.79 10.73 -3.48
CA ARG A 363 11.16 10.64 -3.98
C ARG A 363 11.41 9.28 -4.61
N SER A 364 12.65 8.85 -4.86
CA SER A 364 12.95 7.52 -5.38
C SER A 364 12.70 6.42 -4.35
N VAL A 365 12.65 5.15 -4.78
CA VAL A 365 12.52 3.98 -3.88
C VAL A 365 13.75 3.81 -2.96
N ALA A 366 14.88 4.45 -3.27
CA ALA A 366 16.04 4.48 -2.37
C ALA A 366 15.84 5.45 -1.19
N ASP A 367 15.12 6.56 -1.39
CA ASP A 367 14.82 7.50 -0.33
C ASP A 367 13.54 7.10 0.40
N GLY A 368 12.43 6.89 -0.34
CA GLY A 368 11.15 6.43 0.17
C GLY A 368 10.27 7.50 0.81
N ALA A 369 10.78 8.73 1.00
CA ALA A 369 10.03 9.80 1.65
C ALA A 369 8.93 10.37 0.75
N VAL A 370 7.85 10.79 1.41
CA VAL A 370 6.76 11.55 0.78
C VAL A 370 7.06 13.05 0.84
N ASP A 371 6.82 13.76 -0.25
CA ASP A 371 6.91 15.22 -0.28
C ASP A 371 5.53 15.87 -0.17
N SER A 372 4.50 15.28 -0.79
CA SER A 372 3.14 15.83 -0.76
C SER A 372 2.09 14.76 -1.04
N CYS A 373 0.87 14.99 -0.54
CA CYS A 373 -0.26 14.08 -0.66
C CYS A 373 -1.57 14.86 -0.74
N ILE A 374 -2.53 14.26 -1.44
CA ILE A 374 -3.95 14.61 -1.39
C ILE A 374 -4.72 13.32 -1.19
N TYR A 375 -5.65 13.34 -0.23
CA TYR A 375 -6.67 12.29 -0.11
C TYR A 375 -8.07 12.79 -0.46
N ASP A 376 -9.00 11.86 -0.59
CA ASP A 376 -10.34 12.05 -1.14
C ASP A 376 -11.15 13.29 -0.65
N GLU A 377 -11.09 13.67 0.63
CA GLU A 377 -11.77 14.88 1.17
C GLU A 377 -11.07 16.18 0.81
N GLN A 378 -9.80 16.12 0.43
CA GLN A 378 -9.01 17.28 0.02
C GLN A 378 -9.10 17.53 -1.49
N ALA A 379 -9.57 16.55 -2.25
CA ALA A 379 -9.76 16.65 -3.69
C ALA A 379 -11.13 17.27 -4.03
N PRO A 380 -11.17 18.43 -4.71
CA PRO A 380 -12.39 18.94 -5.32
C PRO A 380 -12.97 17.95 -6.34
N VAL A 381 -14.30 17.89 -6.41
CA VAL A 381 -15.03 17.08 -7.38
C VAL A 381 -15.97 18.00 -8.15
N ASP A 382 -15.88 17.99 -9.49
CA ASP A 382 -16.73 18.77 -10.38
C ASP A 382 -18.15 18.18 -10.48
N GLY A 383 -19.09 18.91 -11.10
CA GLY A 383 -20.47 18.44 -11.30
C GLY A 383 -20.62 17.16 -12.13
N ALA A 384 -19.56 16.72 -12.81
CA ALA A 384 -19.48 15.46 -13.54
C ALA A 384 -18.80 14.34 -12.73
N GLY A 385 -18.52 14.56 -11.44
CA GLY A 385 -17.88 13.57 -10.57
C GLY A 385 -16.37 13.43 -10.76
N ARG A 386 -15.70 14.38 -11.41
CA ARG A 386 -14.26 14.30 -11.71
C ARG A 386 -13.44 15.17 -10.78
N THR A 387 -12.23 14.71 -10.49
CA THR A 387 -11.19 15.49 -9.80
C THR A 387 -10.10 15.91 -10.77
N THR A 388 -9.49 17.07 -10.51
CA THR A 388 -8.27 17.54 -11.18
C THR A 388 -7.21 17.82 -10.12
N ILE A 389 -6.09 17.11 -10.21
CA ILE A 389 -4.94 17.28 -9.31
C ILE A 389 -3.75 17.78 -10.14
N VAL A 390 -3.16 18.89 -9.70
CA VAL A 390 -1.97 19.50 -10.31
C VAL A 390 -0.78 19.31 -9.39
N VAL A 391 0.34 18.83 -9.93
CA VAL A 391 1.62 18.71 -9.21
C VAL A 391 2.65 19.60 -9.87
N SER A 392 3.28 20.48 -9.10
CA SER A 392 4.35 21.36 -9.60
C SER A 392 5.17 21.93 -8.46
N THR A 393 6.31 22.55 -8.80
CA THR A 393 7.04 23.35 -7.82
C THR A 393 6.20 24.56 -7.41
N PRO A 394 6.43 25.16 -6.23
CA PRO A 394 5.72 26.37 -5.82
C PRO A 394 5.82 27.51 -6.85
N ALA A 395 6.97 27.67 -7.50
CA ALA A 395 7.17 28.68 -8.56
C ALA A 395 6.33 28.41 -9.81
N ALA A 396 6.17 27.14 -10.19
CA ALA A 396 5.39 26.71 -11.33
C ALA A 396 3.89 26.53 -11.02
N ARG A 397 3.44 26.70 -9.77
CA ARG A 397 2.02 26.59 -9.40
C ARG A 397 1.16 27.54 -10.24
N PRO A 398 0.20 27.03 -11.03
CA PRO A 398 -0.78 27.86 -11.74
C PRO A 398 -1.64 28.63 -10.75
N SER A 399 -1.97 29.88 -11.08
CA SER A 399 -2.85 30.73 -10.27
C SER A 399 -4.24 30.11 -10.05
N ASN A 400 -4.76 29.36 -11.02
CA ASN A 400 -6.03 28.62 -10.95
C ASN A 400 -5.91 27.19 -10.37
N ALA A 401 -4.72 26.75 -9.92
CA ALA A 401 -4.55 25.50 -9.17
C ALA A 401 -4.92 25.68 -7.68
N ARG A 402 -6.21 25.93 -7.44
CA ARG A 402 -6.78 26.20 -6.12
C ARG A 402 -8.17 25.57 -6.00
N THR A 403 -8.56 25.24 -4.76
CA THR A 403 -9.77 24.46 -4.48
C THR A 403 -11.01 25.19 -5.00
N GLU A 404 -11.06 26.52 -4.92
CA GLU A 404 -12.15 27.37 -5.41
C GLU A 404 -12.38 27.20 -6.93
N CYS A 405 -11.34 26.86 -7.68
CA CYS A 405 -11.42 26.59 -9.13
C CYS A 405 -11.66 25.11 -9.46
N GLY A 406 -11.96 24.28 -8.45
CA GLY A 406 -12.14 22.84 -8.63
C GLY A 406 -10.83 22.07 -8.82
N VAL A 407 -9.69 22.65 -8.44
CA VAL A 407 -8.37 22.05 -8.64
C VAL A 407 -7.68 21.83 -7.29
N ALA A 408 -7.15 20.63 -7.08
CA ALA A 408 -6.27 20.37 -5.96
C ALA A 408 -4.80 20.52 -6.40
N TRP A 409 -3.95 21.08 -5.53
CA TRP A 409 -2.52 21.26 -5.83
C TRP A 409 -1.64 20.49 -4.86
N MET A 410 -0.62 19.81 -5.39
CA MET A 410 0.45 19.14 -4.64
C MET A 410 1.80 19.75 -4.99
N ASP A 411 2.64 19.92 -3.98
CA ASP A 411 4.03 20.34 -4.18
C ASP A 411 4.85 19.22 -4.84
N TRP A 412 5.68 19.56 -5.82
CA TRP A 412 6.66 18.66 -6.41
C TRP A 412 7.76 18.24 -5.41
N GLY A 413 8.03 19.03 -4.38
CA GLY A 413 9.08 18.73 -3.41
C GLY A 413 10.49 18.77 -4.00
N VAL A 414 11.40 17.97 -3.45
CA VAL A 414 12.85 18.08 -3.69
C VAL A 414 13.37 17.21 -4.85
N GLY A 415 12.47 16.59 -5.62
CA GLY A 415 12.84 15.64 -6.68
C GLY A 415 12.90 14.19 -6.21
N ASP A 416 13.91 13.43 -6.63
CA ASP A 416 14.02 11.98 -6.39
C ASP A 416 14.78 11.61 -5.10
N GLY A 417 15.27 12.58 -4.35
CA GLY A 417 16.02 12.36 -3.09
C GLY A 417 17.42 11.77 -3.26
N ILE A 418 17.88 11.51 -4.49
CA ILE A 418 19.21 10.93 -4.75
C ILE A 418 20.04 11.72 -5.77
N GLY A 419 19.62 12.95 -6.07
CA GLY A 419 20.41 13.96 -6.79
C GLY A 419 19.72 14.56 -8.01
N ASN A 420 18.53 14.09 -8.40
CA ASN A 420 17.74 14.70 -9.47
C ASN A 420 16.57 15.52 -8.88
N PRO A 421 16.59 16.86 -8.95
CA PRO A 421 15.52 17.71 -8.43
C PRO A 421 14.23 17.64 -9.27
N HIS A 422 14.31 17.07 -10.48
CA HIS A 422 13.19 17.02 -11.42
C HIS A 422 12.38 15.74 -11.31
N GLY A 423 12.97 14.66 -10.80
CA GLY A 423 12.36 13.32 -10.81
C GLY A 423 11.47 13.02 -9.60
N GLY A 424 10.93 11.81 -9.59
CA GLY A 424 10.15 11.26 -8.49
C GLY A 424 9.15 10.23 -9.01
N PHE A 425 8.25 9.79 -8.15
CA PHE A 425 7.08 9.01 -8.58
C PHE A 425 5.83 9.43 -7.83
N VAL A 426 4.69 9.27 -8.49
CA VAL A 426 3.38 9.42 -7.86
C VAL A 426 2.79 8.04 -7.57
N VAL A 427 2.04 7.91 -6.49
CA VAL A 427 1.32 6.68 -6.11
C VAL A 427 -0.15 6.99 -5.93
N LEU A 428 -1.02 6.20 -6.56
CA LEU A 428 -2.45 6.15 -6.29
C LEU A 428 -2.74 4.96 -5.37
N ARG A 429 -3.58 5.18 -4.35
CA ARG A 429 -4.02 4.16 -3.38
C ARG A 429 -5.54 4.02 -3.40
N HIS A 430 -6.03 2.78 -3.48
CA HIS A 430 -7.45 2.46 -3.25
C HIS A 430 -7.58 1.51 -2.05
N MET A 431 -8.37 1.92 -1.07
CA MET A 431 -8.64 1.14 0.14
C MET A 431 -10.06 0.57 0.12
N LEU A 432 -10.18 -0.73 0.43
CA LEU A 432 -11.44 -1.42 0.71
C LEU A 432 -12.62 -0.98 -0.19
N PRO A 433 -12.65 -1.39 -1.47
CA PRO A 433 -13.76 -1.10 -2.34
C PRO A 433 -15.06 -1.71 -1.82
N ALA A 434 -16.15 -0.99 -1.98
CA ALA A 434 -17.48 -1.55 -1.76
C ALA A 434 -17.69 -2.76 -2.69
N PRO A 435 -18.42 -3.82 -2.28
CA PRO A 435 -18.61 -5.01 -3.10
C PRO A 435 -19.22 -4.73 -4.48
N SER A 436 -20.04 -3.69 -4.61
CA SER A 436 -20.65 -3.24 -5.86
C SER A 436 -19.70 -2.45 -6.76
N PHE A 437 -18.62 -1.89 -6.22
CA PHE A 437 -17.70 -1.04 -6.96
C PHE A 437 -16.61 -1.86 -7.67
N LYS A 438 -16.71 -1.96 -9.01
CA LYS A 438 -15.82 -2.81 -9.82
C LYS A 438 -14.65 -2.06 -10.45
N ASN A 439 -14.74 -0.74 -10.60
CA ASN A 439 -13.75 0.09 -11.28
C ASN A 439 -12.65 0.59 -10.32
N SER A 440 -11.91 -0.34 -9.72
CA SER A 440 -10.87 -0.02 -8.75
C SER A 440 -9.57 -0.77 -9.03
N LEU A 441 -8.48 -0.34 -8.38
CA LEU A 441 -7.19 -1.04 -8.45
C LEU A 441 -7.26 -2.52 -8.06
N TRP A 442 -8.26 -2.93 -7.27
CA TRP A 442 -8.48 -4.32 -6.91
C TRP A 442 -8.88 -5.21 -8.10
N ALA A 443 -9.37 -4.62 -9.19
CA ALA A 443 -9.68 -5.34 -10.42
C ALA A 443 -8.45 -5.60 -11.31
N THR A 444 -7.26 -5.10 -10.93
CA THR A 444 -6.02 -5.34 -11.70
C THR A 444 -5.50 -6.77 -11.48
N GLN A 445 -5.34 -7.51 -12.56
CA GLN A 445 -4.95 -8.93 -12.56
C GLN A 445 -3.54 -9.13 -13.09
N LYS A 446 -3.12 -8.32 -14.06
CA LYS A 446 -1.79 -8.40 -14.68
C LYS A 446 -1.26 -7.01 -15.04
N PRO A 447 0.07 -6.84 -15.11
CA PRO A 447 0.64 -5.58 -15.57
C PRO A 447 0.09 -5.16 -16.95
N GLY A 448 -0.30 -3.90 -17.08
CA GLY A 448 -0.84 -3.34 -18.32
C GLY A 448 -2.38 -3.33 -18.41
N ASP A 449 -3.10 -3.90 -17.44
CA ASP A 449 -4.57 -3.85 -17.39
C ASP A 449 -5.14 -2.69 -16.57
N GLU A 450 -4.29 -1.80 -16.02
CA GLU A 450 -4.66 -0.77 -15.05
C GLU A 450 -5.77 0.16 -15.58
N ARG A 451 -5.63 0.62 -16.83
CA ARG A 451 -6.64 1.48 -17.48
C ARG A 451 -7.97 0.76 -17.68
N GLN A 452 -7.93 -0.52 -18.05
CA GLN A 452 -9.14 -1.32 -18.23
C GLN A 452 -9.83 -1.56 -16.88
N ALA A 453 -9.06 -1.89 -15.84
CA ALA A 453 -9.58 -2.15 -14.50
C ALA A 453 -10.24 -0.90 -13.90
N LEU A 454 -9.62 0.27 -14.02
CA LEU A 454 -10.14 1.51 -13.42
C LEU A 454 -11.18 2.21 -14.31
N GLY A 455 -11.17 2.01 -15.62
CA GLY A 455 -12.10 2.68 -16.54
C GLY A 455 -12.10 4.21 -16.33
N PRO A 456 -13.27 4.85 -16.08
CA PRO A 456 -13.36 6.30 -15.84
C PRO A 456 -12.59 6.82 -14.62
N TYR A 457 -12.20 5.94 -13.70
CA TYR A 457 -11.44 6.28 -12.49
C TYR A 457 -9.92 6.24 -12.72
N PHE A 458 -9.47 5.86 -13.92
CA PHE A 458 -8.06 5.89 -14.26
C PHE A 458 -7.57 7.36 -14.28
N PRO A 459 -6.47 7.70 -13.59
CA PRO A 459 -5.93 9.06 -13.58
C PRO A 459 -5.22 9.35 -14.90
N ASP A 460 -5.91 9.94 -15.86
CA ASP A 460 -5.30 10.47 -17.07
C ASP A 460 -4.27 11.53 -16.69
N THR A 461 -3.01 11.22 -16.98
CA THR A 461 -1.85 11.95 -16.47
C THR A 461 -1.05 12.54 -17.64
N THR A 462 -0.90 13.85 -17.64
CA THR A 462 -0.26 14.62 -18.71
C THR A 462 0.66 15.69 -18.14
N TYR A 463 1.61 16.16 -18.96
CA TYR A 463 2.42 17.34 -18.66
C TYR A 463 1.94 18.50 -19.51
N GLU A 464 1.96 19.71 -18.97
CA GLU A 464 1.64 20.92 -19.73
C GLU A 464 2.41 22.14 -19.21
N ALA A 465 2.44 23.19 -20.02
CA ALA A 465 2.98 24.49 -19.61
C ALA A 465 2.04 25.16 -18.60
N LYS A 466 2.59 25.92 -17.66
CA LYS A 466 1.82 26.65 -16.64
C LYS A 466 0.77 27.55 -17.28
N ALA A 467 1.17 28.33 -18.29
CA ALA A 467 0.30 29.25 -19.00
C ALA A 467 -0.86 28.54 -19.72
N ALA A 468 -0.63 27.34 -20.24
CA ALA A 468 -1.67 26.53 -20.88
C ALA A 468 -2.73 26.10 -19.85
N PHE A 469 -2.31 25.67 -18.66
CA PHE A 469 -3.26 25.35 -17.58
C PHE A 469 -4.02 26.59 -17.10
N GLU A 470 -3.34 27.73 -16.95
CA GLU A 470 -3.96 29.00 -16.52
C GLU A 470 -5.02 29.50 -17.50
N SER A 471 -4.82 29.27 -18.81
CA SER A 471 -5.78 29.67 -19.85
C SER A 471 -7.14 28.96 -19.75
N ARG A 472 -7.23 27.84 -19.00
CA ARG A 472 -8.50 27.15 -18.72
C ARG A 472 -9.42 27.96 -17.79
N GLY A 473 -8.88 29.00 -17.15
CA GLY A 473 -9.60 29.84 -16.22
C GLY A 473 -9.96 29.14 -14.91
N CYS A 474 -10.92 29.72 -14.20
CA CYS A 474 -11.43 29.23 -12.93
C CYS A 474 -12.94 29.03 -13.10
N PRO A 475 -13.41 27.83 -13.45
CA PRO A 475 -14.85 27.59 -13.53
C PRO A 475 -15.45 27.85 -12.15
N ALA A 476 -16.38 28.79 -12.06
CA ALA A 476 -17.12 29.04 -10.83
C ALA A 476 -17.86 27.74 -10.46
N ARG A 477 -17.68 27.28 -9.22
CA ARG A 477 -18.30 26.06 -8.72
C ARG A 477 -19.82 26.15 -8.70
#